data_AF-A0A1I5Z0U1-F1
#
_entry.id   AF-A0A1I5Z0U1-F1
#
_cell.length_a   1.000
_cell.length_b   1.000
_cell.length_c   1.000
_cell.angle_alpha   90.00
_cell.angle_beta   90.00
_cell.angle_gamma   90.00
#
_symmetry.space_group_name_H-M   'P 1'
#
loop_
_entity.id
_entity.type
_entity.pdbx_description
1 polymer ?
#
loop_
_entity_poly.entity_id
_entity_poly.type
_entity_poly.pdbx_seq_one_letter_code
_entity_poly.pdbx_strand_id
1 'polypeptide(L)'
;MREALRSWLRYYEKDSYHRENSAMPMQDETNDTVCPVARSVDLVGDKWTILVMRELYMGATRFEEMQIQTAATPQMLTSRLKALEANGLVERRPYSEKPLRYEYLLTDKGWDFYPVIYALRAWGEKWCKNPDEGLAVHFVHRACGHDVGVASVCPHCGDPVERKDLEAVISNRFLGERESRREAFKRK
;
A
#
# COMPACT_ATOMS: atom_id res chain seq x y z
N MET A 1 15.88 -38.20 -13.30
CA MET A 1 15.00 -37.02 -13.46
C MET A 1 13.51 -37.26 -13.21
N ARG A 2 12.96 -38.48 -13.32
CA ARG A 2 11.52 -38.76 -13.06
C ARG A 2 11.16 -39.12 -11.61
N GLU A 3 12.14 -39.44 -10.75
CA GLU A 3 11.87 -39.77 -9.34
C GLU A 3 11.80 -38.54 -8.42
N ALA A 4 12.60 -37.50 -8.67
CA ALA A 4 12.54 -36.23 -7.93
C ALA A 4 11.18 -35.53 -8.11
N LEU A 5 10.60 -35.56 -9.31
CA LEU A 5 9.27 -35.02 -9.61
C LEU A 5 8.13 -35.81 -8.93
N ARG A 6 8.27 -37.13 -8.79
CA ARG A 6 7.27 -37.98 -8.09
C ARG A 6 7.35 -37.89 -6.56
N SER A 7 8.50 -37.47 -6.02
CA SER A 7 8.64 -37.17 -4.60
C SER A 7 8.06 -35.78 -4.29
N TRP A 8 8.26 -34.81 -5.17
CA TRP A 8 7.72 -33.44 -5.05
C TRP A 8 6.20 -33.39 -5.22
N LEU A 9 5.63 -34.14 -6.17
CA LEU A 9 4.18 -34.25 -6.34
C LEU A 9 3.49 -34.96 -5.17
N ARG A 10 4.10 -35.99 -4.57
CA ARG A 10 3.55 -36.66 -3.38
C ARG A 10 3.59 -35.80 -2.11
N TYR A 11 4.50 -34.83 -2.05
CA TYR A 11 4.53 -33.82 -0.99
C TYR A 11 3.39 -32.79 -1.19
N TYR A 12 3.08 -32.44 -2.45
CA TYR A 12 2.02 -31.48 -2.78
C TYR A 12 0.59 -32.06 -2.76
N GLU A 13 0.43 -33.38 -2.94
CA GLU A 13 -0.89 -34.04 -3.02
C GLU A 13 -1.45 -34.49 -1.67
N LYS A 14 -0.65 -34.46 -0.59
CA LYS A 14 -1.05 -34.93 0.76
C LYS A 14 -1.55 -33.84 1.71
N ASP A 15 -1.36 -32.56 1.40
CA ASP A 15 -1.69 -31.44 2.30
C ASP A 15 -2.91 -30.60 1.88
N SER A 16 -3.70 -31.06 0.91
CA SER A 16 -4.77 -30.27 0.30
C SER A 16 -6.19 -30.47 0.89
N TYR A 17 -6.34 -30.97 2.13
CA TYR A 17 -7.71 -31.19 2.67
C TYR A 17 -7.99 -30.81 4.14
N HIS A 18 -7.07 -30.21 4.90
CA HIS A 18 -7.41 -29.65 6.22
C HIS A 18 -6.57 -28.43 6.59
N ARG A 19 -7.15 -27.23 6.46
CA ARG A 19 -7.00 -26.12 7.43
C ARG A 19 -7.97 -24.98 7.10
N GLU A 20 -9.25 -25.19 7.40
CA GLU A 20 -10.03 -24.12 8.02
C GLU A 20 -9.43 -23.86 9.42
N ASN A 21 -9.18 -22.59 9.73
CA ASN A 21 -8.81 -22.10 11.06
C ASN A 21 -7.71 -22.87 11.81
N SER A 22 -6.46 -22.68 11.41
CA SER A 22 -5.35 -22.71 12.36
C SER A 22 -4.61 -21.38 12.23
N ALA A 23 -4.98 -20.45 13.11
CA ALA A 23 -4.12 -19.32 13.42
C ALA A 23 -2.75 -19.91 13.79
N MET A 24 -1.73 -19.72 12.94
CA MET A 24 -0.37 -19.68 13.47
C MET A 24 -0.39 -18.53 14.49
N PRO A 25 -0.13 -18.79 15.77
CA PRO A 25 0.16 -17.69 16.65
C PRO A 25 1.46 -17.10 16.12
N MET A 26 1.38 -15.95 15.44
CA MET A 26 2.52 -15.03 15.35
C MET A 26 2.67 -14.39 16.73
N GLN A 27 2.97 -15.22 17.73
CA GLN A 27 3.45 -14.74 19.01
C GLN A 27 4.90 -14.34 18.80
N ASP A 28 5.09 -13.04 18.60
CA ASP A 28 6.16 -12.24 19.20
C ASP A 28 7.55 -12.90 19.31
N GLU A 29 8.19 -13.22 18.18
CA GLU A 29 9.63 -13.54 18.14
C GLU A 29 10.44 -12.52 17.30
N THR A 30 9.87 -11.36 17.00
CA THR A 30 10.56 -10.37 16.17
C THR A 30 11.26 -9.29 16.98
N ASN A 31 11.14 -9.36 18.31
CA ASN A 31 11.94 -8.52 19.20
C ASN A 31 13.41 -8.99 19.28
N ASP A 32 13.71 -10.25 18.94
CA ASP A 32 15.06 -10.84 19.01
C ASP A 32 15.83 -10.81 17.67
N THR A 33 15.19 -10.45 16.56
CA THR A 33 15.90 -10.33 15.27
C THR A 33 16.58 -8.98 15.15
N VAL A 34 17.85 -8.96 14.74
CA VAL A 34 18.57 -7.73 14.35
C VAL A 34 18.26 -7.31 12.90
N CYS A 35 17.51 -8.11 12.16
CA CYS A 35 17.20 -7.86 10.75
C CYS A 35 16.18 -6.72 10.61
N PRO A 36 16.55 -5.57 10.00
CA PRO A 36 15.62 -4.44 9.86
C PRO A 36 14.47 -4.71 8.89
N VAL A 37 14.68 -5.61 7.91
CA VAL A 37 13.62 -6.00 6.97
C VAL A 37 12.53 -6.78 7.69
N ALA A 38 12.89 -7.76 8.53
CA ALA A 38 11.93 -8.52 9.32
C ALA A 38 11.09 -7.60 10.23
N ARG A 39 11.77 -6.73 10.99
CA ARG A 39 11.12 -5.72 11.85
C ARG A 39 10.16 -4.81 11.07
N SER A 40 10.52 -4.46 9.83
CA SER A 40 9.68 -3.61 8.99
C SER A 40 8.44 -4.37 8.50
N VAL A 41 8.60 -5.64 8.12
CA VAL A 41 7.50 -6.49 7.65
C VAL A 41 6.45 -6.72 8.74
N ASP A 42 6.83 -6.84 10.00
CA ASP A 42 5.84 -6.96 11.09
C ASP A 42 4.97 -5.71 11.23
N LEU A 43 5.55 -4.55 10.91
CA LEU A 43 4.88 -3.26 10.99
C LEU A 43 3.98 -3.03 9.77
N VAL A 44 4.49 -3.26 8.56
CA VAL A 44 3.87 -2.79 7.30
C VAL A 44 3.55 -3.89 6.29
N GLY A 45 3.90 -5.15 6.58
CA GLY A 45 3.89 -6.26 5.61
C GLY A 45 2.52 -6.81 5.25
N ASP A 46 1.44 -6.29 5.83
CA ASP A 46 0.09 -6.71 5.48
C ASP A 46 -0.49 -5.90 4.30
N LYS A 47 -1.31 -6.58 3.48
CA LYS A 47 -1.95 -6.00 2.29
C LYS A 47 -2.64 -4.66 2.56
N TRP A 48 -3.38 -4.56 3.66
CA TRP A 48 -4.23 -3.41 3.93
C TRP A 48 -3.41 -2.20 4.36
N THR A 49 -2.35 -2.41 5.13
CA THR A 49 -1.40 -1.33 5.49
C THR A 49 -0.80 -0.68 4.25
N ILE A 50 -0.32 -1.48 3.28
CA ILE A 50 0.21 -0.96 2.02
C ILE A 50 -0.84 -0.16 1.24
N LEU A 51 -2.08 -0.65 1.15
CA LEU A 51 -3.16 0.05 0.44
C LEU A 51 -3.60 1.33 1.15
N VAL A 52 -3.61 1.36 2.48
CA VAL A 52 -3.90 2.56 3.28
C VAL A 52 -2.80 3.60 3.06
N MET A 53 -1.52 3.20 3.16
CA MET A 53 -0.39 4.09 2.89
C MET A 53 -0.48 4.67 1.46
N ARG A 54 -0.80 3.85 0.45
CA ARG A 54 -1.04 4.34 -0.92
C ARG A 54 -2.07 5.47 -0.95
N GLU A 55 -3.22 5.30 -0.29
CA GLU A 55 -4.28 6.31 -0.29
C GLU A 55 -3.86 7.60 0.43
N LEU A 56 -3.13 7.49 1.55
CA LEU A 56 -2.56 8.66 2.23
C LEU A 56 -1.63 9.45 1.30
N TYR A 57 -0.76 8.77 0.54
CA TYR A 57 0.11 9.42 -0.46
C TYR A 57 -0.63 10.00 -1.66
N MET A 58 -1.84 9.51 -1.95
CA MET A 58 -2.77 10.06 -2.94
C MET A 58 -3.63 11.20 -2.38
N GLY A 59 -3.42 11.58 -1.11
CA GLY A 59 -4.09 12.72 -0.47
C GLY A 59 -5.39 12.38 0.25
N ALA A 60 -5.76 11.10 0.38
CA ALA A 60 -6.90 10.73 1.21
C ALA A 60 -6.52 10.92 2.68
N THR A 61 -7.30 11.72 3.42
CA THR A 61 -7.09 11.92 4.87
C THR A 61 -8.26 11.42 5.72
N ARG A 62 -9.39 11.08 5.07
CA ARG A 62 -10.64 10.67 5.73
C ARG A 62 -10.78 9.15 5.69
N PHE A 63 -11.32 8.58 6.78
CA PHE A 63 -11.60 7.15 6.90
C PHE A 63 -12.43 6.60 5.74
N GLU A 64 -13.52 7.30 5.40
CA GLU A 64 -14.46 6.86 4.36
C GLU A 64 -13.80 6.76 2.98
N GLU A 65 -13.01 7.77 2.57
CA GLU A 65 -12.31 7.71 1.28
C GLU A 65 -11.32 6.54 1.24
N MET A 66 -10.56 6.33 2.33
CA MET A 66 -9.68 5.15 2.42
C MET A 66 -10.47 3.84 2.36
N GLN A 67 -11.62 3.74 3.03
CA GLN A 67 -12.48 2.55 2.99
C GLN A 67 -12.97 2.27 1.57
N ILE A 68 -13.46 3.30 0.87
CA ILE A 68 -13.96 3.19 -0.51
C ILE A 68 -12.86 2.70 -1.44
N GLN A 69 -11.67 3.31 -1.37
CA GLN A 69 -10.62 3.10 -2.37
C GLN A 69 -9.77 1.86 -2.11
N THR A 70 -9.73 1.39 -0.86
CA THR A 70 -9.08 0.12 -0.52
C THR A 70 -10.04 -1.06 -0.58
N ALA A 71 -11.36 -0.84 -0.46
CA ALA A 71 -12.38 -1.86 -0.25
C ALA A 71 -12.18 -2.69 1.04
N ALA A 72 -11.43 -2.18 2.01
CA ALA A 72 -11.29 -2.79 3.33
C ALA A 72 -12.61 -2.74 4.11
N THR A 73 -12.84 -3.72 4.98
CA THR A 73 -13.94 -3.63 5.95
C THR A 73 -13.65 -2.54 6.99
N PRO A 74 -14.66 -1.92 7.61
CA PRO A 74 -14.44 -0.91 8.65
C PRO A 74 -13.56 -1.42 9.79
N GLN A 75 -13.74 -2.66 10.21
CA GLN A 75 -12.96 -3.29 11.27
C GLN A 75 -11.50 -3.43 10.88
N MET A 76 -11.23 -3.88 9.63
CA MET A 76 -9.88 -4.02 9.11
C MET A 76 -9.19 -2.65 9.01
N LEU A 77 -9.85 -1.66 8.40
CA LEU A 77 -9.28 -0.32 8.25
C LEU A 77 -9.00 0.33 9.61
N THR A 78 -9.91 0.18 10.57
CA THR A 78 -9.71 0.66 11.95
C THR A 78 -8.50 0.00 12.60
N SER A 79 -8.35 -1.31 12.47
CA SER A 79 -7.20 -2.05 13.00
C SER A 79 -5.89 -1.55 12.39
N ARG A 80 -5.83 -1.33 11.08
CA ARG A 80 -4.63 -0.84 10.39
C ARG A 80 -4.28 0.59 10.78
N LEU A 81 -5.25 1.50 10.81
CA LEU A 81 -5.00 2.89 11.18
C LEU A 81 -4.51 3.01 12.63
N LYS A 82 -5.07 2.21 13.56
CA LYS A 82 -4.57 2.14 14.93
C LYS A 82 -3.13 1.62 15.01
N ALA A 83 -2.79 0.60 14.21
CA ALA A 83 -1.43 0.07 14.17
C ALA A 83 -0.44 1.10 13.59
N LEU A 84 -0.81 1.80 12.52
CA LEU A 84 0.00 2.88 11.94
C LEU A 84 0.18 4.06 12.91
N GLU A 85 -0.86 4.43 13.65
CA GLU A 85 -0.82 5.44 14.72
C GLU A 85 0.11 5.01 15.85
N ALA A 86 -0.05 3.80 16.38
CA ALA A 86 0.78 3.26 17.45
C ALA A 86 2.27 3.15 17.05
N ASN A 87 2.55 2.90 15.78
CA ASN A 87 3.91 2.83 15.25
C ASN A 87 4.47 4.17 14.77
N GLY A 88 3.68 5.25 14.89
CA GLY A 88 4.09 6.61 14.56
C GLY A 88 4.28 6.89 13.07
N LEU A 89 3.63 6.14 12.17
CA LEU A 89 3.61 6.45 10.73
C LEU A 89 2.50 7.44 10.37
N VAL A 90 1.45 7.48 11.18
CA VAL A 90 0.27 8.31 10.98
C VAL A 90 -0.08 8.99 12.28
N GLU A 91 -0.49 10.26 12.23
CA GLU A 91 -1.15 10.93 13.35
C GLU A 91 -2.65 11.08 13.08
N ARG A 92 -3.45 10.96 14.15
CA ARG A 92 -4.89 11.15 14.10
C ARG A 92 -5.25 12.52 14.67
N ARG A 93 -5.75 13.42 13.83
CA ARG A 93 -6.05 14.81 14.19
C ARG A 93 -7.57 15.10 14.08
N PRO A 94 -8.20 15.75 15.08
CA PRO A 94 -9.56 16.23 14.92
C PRO A 94 -9.60 17.39 13.91
N TYR A 95 -10.54 17.35 12.97
CA TYR A 95 -10.76 18.44 12.00
C TYR A 95 -12.12 19.13 12.17
N SER A 96 -13.00 18.53 12.97
CA SER A 96 -14.32 19.07 13.31
C SER A 96 -14.59 18.67 14.75
N GLU A 97 -15.10 19.60 15.56
CA GLU A 97 -15.48 19.33 16.95
C GLU A 97 -16.95 18.98 17.09
N LYS A 98 -17.81 19.39 16.15
CA LYS A 98 -19.27 19.20 16.20
C LYS A 98 -19.86 18.89 14.81
N PRO A 99 -20.06 17.60 14.46
CA PRO A 99 -19.67 16.40 15.22
C PRO A 99 -18.15 16.23 15.27
N LEU A 100 -17.65 15.52 16.28
CA LEU A 100 -16.23 15.18 16.38
C LEU A 100 -15.83 14.28 15.21
N ARG A 101 -14.92 14.74 14.35
CA ARG A 101 -14.42 13.97 13.20
C ARG A 101 -12.91 14.07 13.11
N TYR A 102 -12.30 12.99 12.62
CA TYR A 102 -10.85 12.84 12.56
C TYR A 102 -10.35 12.70 11.13
N GLU A 103 -9.13 13.15 10.93
CA GLU A 103 -8.28 12.83 9.80
C GLU A 103 -7.02 12.11 10.22
N TYR A 104 -6.40 11.50 9.23
CA TYR A 104 -5.16 10.74 9.35
C TYR A 104 -4.14 11.40 8.45
N LEU A 105 -3.03 11.83 9.03
CA LEU A 105 -1.94 12.51 8.34
C LEU A 105 -0.65 11.70 8.50
N LEU A 106 0.16 11.66 7.45
CA LEU A 106 1.48 11.03 7.52
C LEU A 106 2.39 11.86 8.43
N THR A 107 3.08 11.19 9.34
CA THR A 107 4.21 11.77 10.11
C THR A 107 5.48 11.77 9.24
N ASP A 108 6.58 12.31 9.75
CA ASP A 108 7.90 12.21 9.08
C ASP A 108 8.29 10.75 8.80
N LYS A 109 8.16 9.87 9.80
CA LYS A 109 8.34 8.41 9.64
C LYS A 109 7.37 7.82 8.61
N GLY A 110 6.16 8.35 8.56
CA GLY A 110 5.16 8.04 7.55
C GLY A 110 5.67 8.35 6.16
N TRP A 111 6.11 9.59 5.90
CA TRP A 111 6.63 10.06 4.61
C TRP A 111 7.90 9.32 4.17
N ASP A 112 8.80 9.01 5.10
CA ASP A 112 10.03 8.24 4.85
C ASP A 112 9.76 6.81 4.36
N PHE A 113 8.53 6.31 4.52
CA PHE A 113 8.13 5.00 4.00
C PHE A 113 7.84 5.01 2.49
N TYR A 114 7.71 6.18 1.85
CA TYR A 114 7.31 6.27 0.45
C TYR A 114 8.21 5.49 -0.53
N PRO A 115 9.55 5.46 -0.38
CA PRO A 115 10.40 4.66 -1.26
C PRO A 115 10.01 3.18 -1.33
N VAL A 116 9.44 2.61 -0.27
CA VAL A 116 8.93 1.22 -0.26
C VAL A 116 7.70 1.09 -1.16
N ILE A 117 6.74 2.02 -1.04
CA ILE A 117 5.56 2.07 -1.92
C ILE A 117 5.97 2.27 -3.37
N TYR A 118 6.96 3.12 -3.62
CA TYR A 118 7.45 3.43 -4.94
C TYR A 118 8.16 2.22 -5.59
N ALA A 119 9.01 1.52 -4.83
CA ALA A 119 9.65 0.28 -5.28
C ALA A 119 8.62 -0.83 -5.57
N LEU A 120 7.59 -0.95 -4.73
CA LEU A 120 6.50 -1.90 -4.95
C LEU A 120 5.72 -1.58 -6.23
N ARG A 121 5.45 -0.30 -6.50
CA ARG A 121 4.86 0.15 -7.77
C ARG A 121 5.75 -0.22 -8.95
N ALA A 122 7.04 0.11 -8.90
CA ALA A 122 7.97 -0.18 -9.99
C ALA A 122 8.00 -1.68 -10.33
N TRP A 123 8.01 -2.53 -9.31
CA TRP A 123 7.92 -3.98 -9.49
C TRP A 123 6.58 -4.41 -10.08
N GLY A 124 5.46 -3.88 -9.59
CA GLY A 124 4.11 -4.20 -10.08
C GLY A 124 3.87 -3.77 -11.52
N GLU A 125 4.36 -2.59 -11.93
CA GLU A 125 4.29 -2.11 -13.32
C GLU A 125 5.07 -3.02 -14.28
N LYS A 126 6.15 -3.65 -13.80
CA LYS A 126 6.98 -4.55 -14.60
C LYS A 126 6.39 -5.97 -14.72
N TRP A 127 5.79 -6.49 -13.64
CA TRP A 127 5.48 -7.92 -13.55
C TRP A 127 4.00 -8.27 -13.36
N CYS A 128 3.18 -7.35 -12.87
CA CYS A 128 1.78 -7.62 -12.49
C CYS A 128 0.76 -6.95 -13.42
N LYS A 129 1.23 -6.15 -14.36
CA LYS A 129 0.39 -5.33 -15.24
C LYS A 129 0.11 -6.03 -16.55
N ASN A 130 -1.11 -5.89 -17.10
CA ASN A 130 -1.38 -6.42 -18.43
C ASN A 130 -0.66 -5.58 -19.50
N PRO A 131 -0.16 -6.18 -20.59
CA PRO A 131 0.67 -5.48 -21.60
C PRO A 131 0.03 -4.22 -22.18
N ASP A 132 -1.29 -4.20 -22.31
CA ASP A 132 -2.04 -3.11 -22.97
C ASP A 132 -2.46 -1.99 -22.00
N GLU A 133 -2.04 -2.05 -20.73
CA GLU A 133 -2.46 -1.08 -19.72
C GLU A 133 -1.50 0.12 -19.67
N GLY A 134 -2.05 1.33 -19.57
CA GLY A 134 -1.29 2.54 -19.23
C GLY A 134 -0.91 2.57 -17.76
N LEU A 135 -0.10 3.55 -17.34
CA LEU A 135 0.15 3.79 -15.92
C LEU A 135 -1.16 4.22 -15.22
N ALA A 136 -1.38 3.75 -14.00
CA ALA A 136 -2.50 4.24 -13.18
C ALA A 136 -2.26 5.68 -12.71
N VAL A 137 -1.00 6.01 -12.43
CA VAL A 137 -0.55 7.33 -11.97
C VAL A 137 0.77 7.65 -12.67
N HIS A 138 0.84 8.84 -13.26
CA HIS A 138 2.07 9.47 -13.73
C HIS A 138 2.64 10.34 -12.61
N PHE A 139 3.97 10.31 -12.42
CA PHE A 139 4.62 11.17 -11.44
C PHE A 139 5.43 12.23 -12.17
N VAL A 140 4.88 13.44 -12.21
CA VAL A 140 5.51 14.58 -12.85
C VAL A 140 6.41 15.26 -11.85
N HIS A 141 7.69 15.45 -12.19
CA HIS A 141 8.60 16.22 -11.37
C HIS A 141 8.15 17.68 -11.36
N ARG A 142 7.86 18.22 -10.17
CA ARG A 142 7.37 19.59 -10.01
C ARG A 142 8.36 20.63 -10.53
N ALA A 143 9.66 20.40 -10.38
CA ALA A 143 10.67 21.38 -10.75
C ALA A 143 10.86 21.50 -12.27
N CYS A 144 10.75 20.40 -13.03
CA CYS A 144 11.03 20.41 -14.47
C CYS A 144 9.84 20.04 -15.36
N GLY A 145 8.70 19.64 -14.79
CA GLY A 145 7.46 19.31 -15.52
C GLY A 145 7.49 18.00 -16.30
N HIS A 146 8.52 17.16 -16.13
CA HIS A 146 8.66 15.90 -16.88
C HIS A 146 8.23 14.69 -16.04
N ASP A 147 7.67 13.68 -16.71
CA ASP A 147 7.31 12.41 -16.09
C ASP A 147 8.58 11.67 -15.65
N VAL A 148 8.61 11.30 -14.38
CA VAL A 148 9.68 10.52 -13.75
C VAL A 148 9.45 9.01 -13.94
N GLY A 149 8.22 8.59 -14.23
CA GLY A 149 7.86 7.19 -14.37
C GLY A 149 7.97 6.45 -13.03
N VAL A 150 8.91 5.51 -12.96
CA VAL A 150 9.21 4.67 -11.77
C VAL A 150 10.65 4.84 -11.26
N ALA A 151 11.34 5.91 -11.68
CA ALA A 151 12.72 6.18 -11.29
C ALA A 151 12.81 7.01 -9.99
N SER A 152 13.85 6.78 -9.18
CA SER A 152 14.17 7.61 -8.01
C SER A 152 14.96 8.88 -8.35
N VAL A 153 15.35 9.02 -9.61
CA VAL A 153 16.05 10.17 -10.19
C VAL A 153 15.28 10.60 -11.42
N CYS A 154 15.01 11.91 -11.56
CA CYS A 154 14.31 12.43 -12.71
C CYS A 154 15.14 12.17 -13.98
N PRO A 155 14.61 11.44 -14.99
CA PRO A 155 15.37 11.10 -16.19
C PRO A 155 15.64 12.33 -17.09
N HIS A 156 14.93 13.43 -16.88
CA HIS A 156 15.09 14.66 -17.64
C HIS A 156 16.18 15.59 -17.07
N CYS A 157 16.13 15.91 -15.77
CA CYS A 157 17.09 16.85 -15.17
C CYS A 157 18.23 16.18 -14.38
N GLY A 158 18.10 14.89 -14.04
CA GLY A 158 19.11 14.16 -13.26
C GLY A 158 19.03 14.36 -11.75
N ASP A 159 18.09 15.17 -11.26
CA ASP A 159 17.92 15.39 -9.82
C ASP A 159 17.28 14.18 -9.13
N PRO A 160 17.73 13.81 -7.92
CA PRO A 160 16.99 12.91 -7.05
C PRO A 160 15.60 13.50 -6.76
N VAL A 161 14.59 12.63 -6.70
CA VAL A 161 13.22 13.04 -6.37
C VAL A 161 12.70 12.29 -5.16
N GLU A 162 12.06 13.02 -4.25
CA GLU A 162 11.26 12.46 -3.17
C GLU A 162 9.77 12.60 -3.48
N ARG A 163 8.90 12.01 -2.65
CA ARG A 163 7.44 12.12 -2.84
C ARG A 163 6.98 13.57 -2.97
N LYS A 164 7.55 14.48 -2.16
CA LYS A 164 7.16 15.91 -2.12
C LYS A 164 7.43 16.63 -3.44
N ASP A 165 8.45 16.20 -4.18
CA ASP A 165 8.87 16.77 -5.46
C ASP A 165 8.00 16.31 -6.62
N LEU A 166 7.08 15.38 -6.38
CA LEU A 166 6.25 14.76 -7.41
C LEU A 166 4.80 15.24 -7.34
N GLU A 167 4.28 15.61 -8.50
CA GLU A 167 2.85 15.72 -8.74
C GLU A 167 2.32 14.39 -9.27
N ALA A 168 1.27 13.88 -8.63
CA ALA A 168 0.64 12.63 -9.02
C ALA A 168 -0.53 12.94 -9.99
N VAL A 169 -0.35 12.64 -11.26
CA VAL A 169 -1.39 12.79 -12.29
C VAL A 169 -2.05 11.43 -12.50
N ILE A 170 -3.30 11.30 -12.02
CA ILE A 170 -4.07 10.06 -12.12
C ILE A 170 -4.60 9.90 -13.55
N SER A 171 -4.41 8.72 -14.15
CA SER A 171 -4.93 8.47 -15.50
C SER A 171 -6.46 8.39 -15.52
N ASN A 172 -7.07 8.73 -16.67
CA ASN A 172 -8.53 8.72 -16.83
C ASN A 172 -9.17 7.36 -16.48
N ARG A 173 -8.50 6.26 -16.84
CA ARG A 173 -8.95 4.91 -16.49
C ARG A 173 -9.02 4.73 -14.98
N PHE A 174 -7.96 5.11 -14.26
CA PHE A 174 -7.91 4.93 -12.81
C PHE A 174 -8.83 5.92 -12.08
N LEU A 175 -9.00 7.15 -12.59
CA LEU A 175 -10.03 8.08 -12.11
C LEU A 175 -11.43 7.48 -12.21
N GLY A 176 -11.79 6.91 -13.36
CA GLY A 176 -13.10 6.27 -13.57
C GLY A 176 -13.35 5.07 -12.65
N GLU A 177 -12.31 4.27 -12.37
CA GLU A 177 -12.37 3.18 -11.39
C GLU A 177 -12.64 3.72 -9.97
N ARG A 178 -11.91 4.75 -9.55
CA ARG A 178 -12.06 5.37 -8.22
C ARG A 178 -13.43 6.01 -8.04
N GLU A 179 -13.98 6.64 -9.07
CA GLU A 179 -15.33 7.19 -9.07
C GLU A 179 -16.39 6.09 -9.01
N SER A 180 -16.23 5.02 -9.80
CA SER A 180 -17.13 3.86 -9.76
C SER A 180 -17.20 3.23 -8.37
N ARG A 181 -16.09 3.18 -7.63
CA ARG A 181 -16.06 2.73 -6.23
C ARG A 181 -16.86 3.65 -5.31
N ARG A 182 -16.74 4.98 -5.46
CA ARG A 182 -17.53 5.94 -4.67
C ARG A 182 -19.02 5.77 -4.94
N GLU A 183 -19.41 5.66 -6.20
CA GLU A 183 -20.82 5.45 -6.57
C GLU A 183 -21.37 4.11 -6.07
N ALA A 184 -20.57 3.05 -6.11
CA ALA A 184 -20.96 1.76 -5.54
C ALA A 184 -21.12 1.81 -4.01
N PHE A 185 -20.33 2.64 -3.31
CA PHE A 185 -20.42 2.82 -1.87
C PHE A 185 -21.67 3.59 -1.47
N LYS A 186 -22.04 4.66 -2.19
CA LYS A 186 -23.28 5.44 -1.95
C LYS A 186 -24.57 4.63 -2.08
N ARG A 187 -24.54 3.54 -2.85
CA ARG A 187 -25.69 2.65 -3.09
C ARG A 187 -25.88 1.58 -2.01
N LYS A 188 -24.94 1.44 -1.07
CA LYS A 188 -25.02 0.49 0.05
C LYS A 188 -25.60 1.17 1.27
#